data_AF-A0A419YHT8-F1
#
_entry.id   AF-A0A419YHT8-F1
#
_cell.length_a   1.000
_cell.length_b   1.000
_cell.length_c   1.000
_cell.angle_alpha   90.00
_cell.angle_beta   90.00
_cell.angle_gamma   90.00
#
_symmetry.space_group_name_H-M   'P 1'
#
loop_
_entity.id
_entity.type
_entity.pdbx_description
1 polymer ?
#
loop_
_entity_poly.entity_id
_entity_poly.type
_entity_poly.pdbx_seq_one_letter_code
_entity_poly.pdbx_strand_id
1 'polypeptide(L)'
;MTTIDILSPAGDKAGSLELPAEIFDAKISIPLMHQVVVAQLAAARQGTHKVKRRGEVRGGGKKPYRQKGTGRARQGSTRAPQFAGGGVVHGPVPRDYSQRTPKKMIAAALRSALTDRAHHERIHVVTGVTATEGPSTKAAKVLFGKISERKNLLLVVEREDELGILSARNLPNVHILDAGQLNTYDVLVSDDVVFTQAAFERFVAGPAASAKAVAAEGELEGTAA
;
A
#
# COMPACT_ATOMS: atom_id res chain seq x y z
N MET A 1 -19.28 -13.31 -17.43
CA MET A 1 -18.29 -13.89 -16.50
C MET A 1 -17.03 -14.13 -17.30
N THR A 2 -15.91 -13.57 -16.86
CA THR A 2 -14.62 -13.74 -17.53
C THR A 2 -13.91 -14.94 -16.90
N THR A 3 -13.43 -15.85 -17.74
CA THR A 3 -12.67 -17.03 -17.32
C THR A 3 -11.19 -16.73 -17.47
N ILE A 4 -10.40 -17.05 -16.44
CA ILE A 4 -8.93 -16.90 -16.44
C ILE A 4 -8.30 -18.28 -16.30
N ASP A 5 -7.22 -18.51 -17.03
CA ASP A 5 -6.43 -19.73 -16.93
C ASP A 5 -5.55 -19.70 -15.67
N ILE A 6 -5.52 -20.82 -14.94
CA ILE A 6 -4.58 -21.06 -13.85
C ILE A 6 -3.28 -21.57 -14.47
N LEU A 7 -2.17 -20.90 -14.17
CA LEU A 7 -0.84 -21.28 -14.63
C LEU A 7 -0.10 -22.08 -13.55
N SER A 8 0.59 -23.13 -13.97
CA SER A 8 1.55 -23.85 -13.12
C SER A 8 2.82 -23.00 -12.92
N PRO A 9 3.70 -23.33 -11.96
CA PRO A 9 4.99 -22.66 -11.81
C PRO A 9 5.91 -22.88 -13.03
N ALA A 10 5.60 -23.85 -13.88
CA ALA A 10 6.27 -24.07 -15.16
C ALA A 10 5.74 -23.16 -16.28
N GLY A 11 4.61 -22.50 -16.09
CA GLY A 11 3.93 -21.66 -17.08
C GLY A 11 2.92 -22.43 -17.95
N ASP A 12 2.62 -23.68 -17.62
CA ASP A 12 1.64 -24.49 -18.33
C ASP A 12 0.24 -24.27 -17.76
N LYS A 13 -0.81 -24.45 -18.58
CA LYS A 13 -2.20 -24.34 -18.12
C LYS A 13 -2.54 -25.52 -17.20
N ALA A 14 -2.83 -25.22 -15.94
CA ALA A 14 -3.19 -26.20 -14.91
C ALA A 14 -4.72 -26.31 -14.70
N GLY A 15 -5.48 -25.29 -15.09
CA GLY A 15 -6.93 -25.26 -14.96
C GLY A 15 -7.52 -23.93 -15.43
N SER A 16 -8.82 -23.73 -15.20
CA SER A 16 -9.50 -22.46 -15.41
C SER A 16 -10.28 -22.06 -14.17
N LEU A 17 -10.41 -20.74 -13.96
CA LEU A 17 -11.09 -20.16 -12.82
C LEU A 17 -12.01 -19.03 -13.30
N GLU A 18 -13.19 -18.92 -12.69
CA GLU A 18 -14.16 -17.89 -13.04
C GLU A 18 -14.02 -16.66 -12.13
N LEU A 19 -13.95 -15.47 -12.75
CA LEU A 19 -13.94 -14.21 -12.00
C LEU A 19 -15.36 -13.78 -11.61
N PRO A 20 -15.63 -13.56 -10.31
CA PRO A 20 -16.92 -13.02 -9.86
C PRO A 20 -17.18 -11.61 -10.42
N ALA A 21 -18.30 -11.44 -11.12
CA ALA A 21 -18.66 -10.16 -11.75
C ALA A 21 -18.80 -9.02 -10.72
N GLU A 22 -19.21 -9.29 -9.49
CA GLU A 22 -19.35 -8.27 -8.44
C GLU A 22 -18.02 -7.56 -8.07
N ILE A 23 -16.88 -8.23 -8.28
CA ILE A 23 -15.55 -7.75 -7.90
C ILE A 23 -14.80 -7.24 -9.13
N PHE A 24 -14.89 -7.98 -10.25
CA PHE A 24 -14.08 -7.76 -11.46
C PHE A 24 -14.85 -7.16 -12.64
N ASP A 25 -16.15 -6.86 -12.48
CA ASP A 25 -16.99 -6.17 -13.48
C ASP A 25 -17.73 -4.97 -12.84
N ALA A 26 -17.04 -4.26 -11.94
CA ALA A 26 -17.57 -3.08 -11.27
C ALA A 26 -17.34 -1.81 -12.11
N LYS A 27 -18.25 -0.84 -12.01
CA LYS A 27 -18.11 0.44 -12.73
C LYS A 27 -16.78 1.14 -12.38
N ILE A 28 -15.96 1.35 -13.40
CA ILE A 28 -14.68 2.06 -13.25
C ILE A 28 -14.94 3.56 -12.97
N SER A 29 -14.35 4.07 -11.90
CA SER A 29 -14.47 5.48 -11.50
C SER A 29 -13.12 6.08 -11.13
N ILE A 30 -12.54 6.82 -12.09
CA ILE A 30 -11.28 7.55 -11.93
C ILE A 30 -11.29 8.53 -10.73
N PRO A 31 -12.30 9.40 -10.53
CA PRO A 31 -12.25 10.36 -9.43
C PRO A 31 -12.26 9.68 -8.05
N LEU A 32 -12.99 8.56 -7.94
CA LEU A 32 -13.05 7.78 -6.71
C LEU A 32 -11.72 7.08 -6.43
N MET A 33 -11.10 6.47 -7.45
CA MET A 33 -9.76 5.88 -7.33
C MET A 33 -8.73 6.94 -6.93
N HIS A 34 -8.74 8.10 -7.59
CA HIS A 34 -7.84 9.21 -7.27
C HIS A 34 -7.97 9.65 -5.81
N GLN A 35 -9.20 9.86 -5.31
CA GLN A 35 -9.42 10.28 -3.93
C GLN A 35 -8.89 9.27 -2.91
N VAL A 36 -9.09 7.97 -3.16
CA VAL A 36 -8.60 6.91 -2.26
C VAL A 36 -7.08 6.82 -2.29
N VAL A 37 -6.47 6.88 -3.48
CA VAL A 37 -5.00 6.88 -3.62
C VAL A 37 -4.37 8.09 -2.93
N VAL A 38 -4.92 9.29 -3.13
CA VAL A 38 -4.43 10.49 -2.45
C VAL A 38 -4.53 10.36 -0.93
N ALA A 39 -5.62 9.78 -0.42
CA ALA A 39 -5.76 9.53 1.01
C ALA A 39 -4.75 8.49 1.54
N GLN A 40 -4.47 7.43 0.78
CA GLN A 40 -3.44 6.43 1.13
C GLN A 40 -2.05 7.04 1.16
N LEU A 41 -1.67 7.80 0.13
CA LEU A 41 -0.39 8.51 0.07
C LEU A 41 -0.26 9.58 1.17
N ALA A 42 -1.37 10.25 1.53
CA ALA A 42 -1.38 11.19 2.63
C ALA A 42 -1.18 10.48 3.98
N ALA A 43 -1.79 9.32 4.20
CA ALA A 43 -1.59 8.52 5.42
C ALA A 43 -0.17 7.96 5.55
N ALA A 44 0.49 7.63 4.43
CA ALA A 44 1.90 7.20 4.43
C ALA A 44 2.88 8.33 4.80
N ARG A 45 2.45 9.60 4.73
CA ARG A 45 3.29 10.76 5.03
C ARG A 45 3.42 10.98 6.53
N GLN A 46 4.62 10.72 7.07
CA GLN A 46 4.93 10.80 8.51
C GLN A 46 4.77 12.19 9.16
N GLY A 47 4.94 13.28 8.41
CA GLY A 47 4.71 14.64 8.92
C GLY A 47 5.67 15.14 9.99
N THR A 48 6.87 14.59 10.12
CA THR A 48 7.87 14.88 11.18
C THR A 48 8.71 16.15 10.98
N HIS A 49 8.16 17.17 10.31
CA HIS A 49 8.86 18.44 10.08
C HIS A 49 8.51 19.48 11.15
N LYS A 50 9.53 20.08 11.77
CA LYS A 50 9.36 21.17 12.74
C LYS A 50 10.46 22.21 12.59
N VAL A 51 10.09 23.49 12.69
CA VAL A 51 11.04 24.58 12.93
C VAL A 51 10.74 25.28 14.25
N LYS A 52 11.76 25.89 14.85
CA LYS A 52 11.62 26.61 16.12
C LYS A 52 10.90 27.94 15.89
N ARG A 53 9.79 28.13 16.59
CA ARG A 53 9.13 29.44 16.69
C ARG A 53 9.96 30.38 17.59
N ARG A 54 9.65 31.68 17.57
CA ARG A 54 10.32 32.70 18.39
C ARG A 54 10.48 32.32 19.88
N GLY A 55 9.47 31.65 20.45
CA GLY A 55 9.50 31.19 21.85
C GLY A 55 10.46 30.02 22.11
N GLU A 56 10.69 29.17 21.11
CA GLU A 56 11.47 27.92 21.21
C GLU A 56 12.97 28.12 20.90
N VAL A 57 13.36 29.23 20.25
CA VAL A 57 14.76 29.62 20.04
C VAL A 57 15.39 30.00 21.40
N ARG A 58 16.72 29.96 21.60
CA ARG A 58 17.42 30.35 22.86
C ARG A 58 17.75 31.87 22.87
N GLY A 59 17.93 32.53 24.03
CA GLY A 59 18.21 34.00 24.15
C GLY A 59 17.00 34.94 24.41
N GLY A 60 16.95 36.13 23.80
CA GLY A 60 15.72 36.93 23.60
C GLY A 60 14.86 37.41 24.79
N GLY A 61 15.22 37.08 26.04
CA GLY A 61 14.44 37.39 27.26
C GLY A 61 14.65 38.80 27.83
N LYS A 62 15.50 39.61 27.19
CA LYS A 62 15.72 41.02 27.54
C LYS A 62 15.55 41.88 26.29
N LYS A 63 14.94 43.04 26.47
CA LYS A 63 14.83 44.05 25.42
C LYS A 63 16.24 44.54 25.02
N PRO A 64 16.59 44.59 23.72
CA PRO A 64 17.93 44.95 23.30
C PRO A 64 18.38 46.35 23.77
N TYR A 65 17.46 47.32 23.83
CA TYR A 65 17.73 48.69 24.29
C TYR A 65 16.43 49.42 24.70
N ARG A 66 16.56 50.61 25.28
CA ARG A 66 15.44 51.48 25.70
C ARG A 66 14.47 51.81 24.55
N GLN A 67 13.19 52.03 24.86
CA GLN A 67 12.11 52.21 23.86
C GLN A 67 12.26 53.45 22.97
N LYS A 68 12.89 54.52 23.48
CA LYS A 68 13.07 55.81 22.79
C LYS A 68 14.49 56.35 23.07
N GLY A 69 14.96 57.27 22.22
CA GLY A 69 16.24 57.98 22.43
C GLY A 69 17.50 57.23 21.98
N THR A 70 17.40 56.24 21.09
CA THR A 70 18.55 55.47 20.58
C THR A 70 18.86 55.71 19.10
N GLY A 71 18.00 56.42 18.36
CA GLY A 71 18.12 56.63 16.91
C GLY A 71 17.91 55.37 16.06
N ARG A 72 17.73 54.19 16.68
CA ARG A 72 17.51 52.90 16.00
C ARG A 72 16.01 52.55 15.89
N ALA A 73 15.67 51.66 14.97
CA ALA A 73 14.32 51.08 14.88
C ALA A 73 13.89 50.44 16.22
N ARG A 74 12.60 50.39 16.52
CA ARG A 74 12.11 49.80 17.77
C ARG A 74 12.21 48.28 17.73
N GLN A 75 12.85 47.69 18.75
CA GLN A 75 13.00 46.24 18.83
C GLN A 75 12.60 45.71 20.21
N GLY A 76 11.80 44.64 20.20
CA GLY A 76 11.28 44.01 21.41
C GLY A 76 12.11 42.82 21.89
N SER A 77 12.81 42.13 20.99
CA SER A 77 13.61 40.94 21.29
C SER A 77 14.63 40.70 20.18
N THR A 78 15.75 40.06 20.50
CA THR A 78 16.75 39.61 19.51
C THR A 78 16.30 38.37 18.72
N ARG A 79 15.24 37.67 19.15
CA ARG A 79 14.70 36.48 18.47
C ARG A 79 13.55 36.79 17.49
N ALA A 80 13.29 38.07 17.22
CA ALA A 80 12.18 38.44 16.34
C ALA A 80 12.43 37.92 14.90
N PRO A 81 11.40 37.58 14.13
CA PRO A 81 11.56 36.88 12.84
C PRO A 81 12.42 37.62 11.81
N GLN A 82 12.42 38.97 11.86
CA GLN A 82 13.23 39.81 10.98
C GLN A 82 14.73 39.80 11.32
N PHE A 83 15.14 39.24 12.46
CA PHE A 83 16.55 39.12 12.83
C PHE A 83 17.15 37.83 12.28
N ALA A 84 18.44 37.89 11.92
CA ALA A 84 19.24 36.70 11.72
C ALA A 84 19.30 35.86 13.01
N GLY A 85 19.03 34.55 12.91
CA GLY A 85 18.89 33.66 14.07
C GLY A 85 17.58 33.85 14.85
N GLY A 86 16.64 34.66 14.35
CA GLY A 86 15.27 34.78 14.85
C GLY A 86 14.44 33.52 14.61
N GLY A 87 13.27 33.45 15.26
CA GLY A 87 12.34 32.33 15.06
C GLY A 87 11.49 32.50 13.80
N VAL A 88 11.05 31.38 13.22
CA VAL A 88 10.16 31.36 12.05
C VAL A 88 8.70 31.49 12.50
N VAL A 89 7.90 32.34 11.82
CA VAL A 89 6.48 32.58 12.17
C VAL A 89 5.58 31.47 11.64
N HIS A 90 5.49 31.34 10.31
CA HIS A 90 4.68 30.34 9.62
C HIS A 90 5.56 29.24 9.05
N GLY A 91 6.19 28.51 9.96
CA GLY A 91 7.04 27.39 9.61
C GLY A 91 6.30 26.05 9.62
N PRO A 92 6.92 24.99 9.07
CA PRO A 92 6.43 23.62 9.20
C PRO A 92 6.20 23.24 10.67
N VAL A 93 5.06 22.61 10.93
CA VAL A 93 4.67 22.06 12.23
C VAL A 93 4.33 20.59 12.04
N PRO A 94 4.73 19.70 12.97
CA PRO A 94 4.35 18.30 12.89
C PRO A 94 2.84 18.17 12.89
N ARG A 95 2.30 17.43 11.93
CA ARG A 95 0.86 17.19 11.79
C ARG A 95 0.62 15.82 11.18
N ASP A 96 -0.52 15.25 11.52
CA ASP A 96 -1.05 14.10 10.81
C ASP A 96 -1.65 14.56 9.47
N TYR A 97 -1.37 13.79 8.42
CA TYR A 97 -1.87 13.99 7.06
C TYR A 97 -2.99 13.02 6.71
N SER A 98 -3.31 12.08 7.60
CA SER A 98 -4.35 11.08 7.38
C SER A 98 -5.71 11.74 7.08
N GLN A 99 -6.43 11.16 6.12
CA GLN A 99 -7.76 11.63 5.72
C GLN A 99 -8.73 10.47 5.89
N ARG A 100 -9.86 10.74 6.55
CA ARG A 100 -10.89 9.72 6.76
C ARG A 100 -11.65 9.47 5.47
N THR A 101 -11.51 8.27 4.92
CA THR A 101 -12.26 7.80 3.75
C THR A 101 -13.33 6.78 4.17
N PRO A 102 -14.58 6.89 3.69
CA PRO A 102 -15.62 5.89 3.97
C PRO A 102 -15.24 4.49 3.47
N LYS A 103 -15.52 3.46 4.26
CA LYS A 103 -15.19 2.05 3.94
C LYS A 103 -15.70 1.61 2.56
N LYS A 104 -16.94 2.00 2.22
CA LYS A 104 -17.56 1.68 0.92
C LYS A 104 -16.80 2.31 -0.26
N MET A 105 -16.22 3.50 -0.07
CA MET A 105 -15.41 4.15 -1.10
C MET A 105 -14.10 3.40 -1.32
N ILE A 106 -13.43 2.97 -0.25
CA ILE A 106 -12.18 2.19 -0.36
C ILE A 106 -12.43 0.87 -1.10
N ALA A 107 -13.50 0.14 -0.72
CA ALA A 107 -13.86 -1.11 -1.38
C ALA A 107 -14.24 -0.91 -2.86
N ALA A 108 -15.01 0.13 -3.18
CA ALA A 108 -15.36 0.47 -4.56
C ALA A 108 -14.13 0.86 -5.40
N ALA A 109 -13.15 1.57 -4.80
CA ALA A 109 -11.93 1.97 -5.48
C ALA A 109 -11.08 0.76 -5.87
N LEU A 110 -10.94 -0.20 -4.94
CA LEU A 110 -10.21 -1.44 -5.18
C LEU A 110 -10.89 -2.26 -6.30
N ARG A 111 -12.21 -2.43 -6.25
CA ARG A 111 -12.96 -3.14 -7.30
C ARG A 111 -12.83 -2.45 -8.67
N SER A 112 -12.89 -1.12 -8.70
CA SER A 112 -12.67 -0.33 -9.91
C SER A 112 -11.28 -0.56 -10.50
N ALA A 113 -10.24 -0.62 -9.66
CA ALA A 113 -8.86 -0.86 -10.11
C ALA A 113 -8.66 -2.30 -10.62
N LEU A 114 -9.23 -3.29 -9.92
CA LEU A 114 -9.17 -4.69 -10.35
C LEU A 114 -9.99 -4.95 -11.63
N THR A 115 -11.13 -4.28 -11.78
CA THR A 115 -11.95 -4.38 -13.01
C THR A 115 -11.18 -3.84 -14.22
N ASP A 116 -10.46 -2.72 -14.07
CA ASP A 116 -9.59 -2.20 -15.12
C ASP A 116 -8.50 -3.22 -15.52
N ARG A 117 -7.86 -3.87 -14.54
CA ARG A 117 -6.88 -4.93 -14.82
C ARG A 117 -7.51 -6.16 -15.46
N ALA A 118 -8.71 -6.54 -15.05
CA ALA A 118 -9.44 -7.68 -15.61
C ALA A 118 -9.82 -7.44 -17.09
N HIS A 119 -10.33 -6.27 -17.45
CA HIS A 119 -10.71 -5.95 -18.84
C HIS A 119 -9.53 -5.93 -19.81
N HIS A 120 -8.32 -5.68 -19.31
CA HIS A 120 -7.10 -5.67 -20.11
C HIS A 120 -6.31 -6.99 -20.02
N GLU A 121 -6.91 -8.05 -19.48
CA GLU A 121 -6.30 -9.38 -19.35
C GLU A 121 -4.98 -9.38 -18.55
N ARG A 122 -4.90 -8.51 -17.53
CA ARG A 122 -3.70 -8.30 -16.69
C ARG A 122 -3.76 -8.96 -15.33
N ILE A 123 -4.70 -9.88 -15.16
CA ILE A 123 -4.85 -10.68 -13.95
C ILE A 123 -4.46 -12.10 -14.30
N HIS A 124 -3.52 -12.65 -13.53
CA HIS A 124 -3.05 -14.01 -13.71
C HIS A 124 -3.19 -14.77 -12.40
N VAL A 125 -3.57 -16.03 -12.48
CA VAL A 125 -3.65 -16.92 -11.31
C VAL A 125 -2.60 -18.01 -11.48
N VAL A 126 -1.79 -18.23 -10.44
CA VAL A 126 -0.78 -19.29 -10.41
C VAL A 126 -1.06 -20.26 -9.27
N THR A 127 -0.79 -21.56 -9.45
CA THR A 127 -0.94 -22.52 -8.34
C THR A 127 0.11 -22.28 -7.24
N GLY A 128 1.30 -21.80 -7.62
CA GLY A 128 2.38 -21.44 -6.71
C GLY A 128 3.50 -20.69 -7.42
N VAL A 129 4.37 -20.06 -6.64
CA VAL A 129 5.47 -19.23 -7.17
C VAL A 129 6.69 -20.09 -7.56
N THR A 130 6.89 -21.23 -6.88
CA THR A 130 8.01 -22.14 -7.12
C THR A 130 7.56 -23.61 -7.05
N ALA A 131 8.06 -24.44 -7.96
CA ALA A 131 7.87 -25.90 -7.94
C ALA A 131 8.97 -26.63 -7.13
N THR A 132 9.90 -25.90 -6.52
CA THR A 132 11.02 -26.47 -5.76
C THR A 132 10.68 -26.56 -4.28
N GLU A 133 11.20 -27.59 -3.60
CA GLU A 133 11.04 -27.80 -2.14
C GLU A 133 11.69 -26.68 -1.29
N GLY A 134 12.51 -25.81 -1.90
CA GLY A 134 13.12 -24.66 -1.25
C GLY A 134 12.94 -23.34 -2.03
N PRO A 135 13.20 -22.19 -1.38
CA PRO A 135 13.02 -20.88 -1.98
C PRO A 135 14.02 -20.64 -3.12
N SER A 136 13.50 -20.26 -4.29
CA SER A 136 14.31 -20.08 -5.50
C SER A 136 13.89 -18.83 -6.28
N THR A 137 14.70 -17.79 -6.18
CA THR A 137 14.50 -16.53 -6.91
C THR A 137 14.64 -16.69 -8.41
N LYS A 138 15.47 -17.65 -8.86
CA LYS A 138 15.64 -17.97 -10.28
C LYS A 138 14.37 -18.57 -10.86
N ALA A 139 13.72 -19.49 -10.14
CA ALA A 139 12.45 -20.09 -10.56
C ALA A 139 11.35 -19.03 -10.66
N ALA A 140 11.20 -18.20 -9.63
CA ALA A 140 10.25 -17.09 -9.62
C ALA A 140 10.47 -16.12 -10.81
N LYS A 141 11.73 -15.76 -11.10
CA LYS A 141 12.07 -14.89 -12.24
C LYS A 141 11.65 -15.50 -13.59
N VAL A 142 11.82 -16.82 -13.77
CA VAL A 142 11.41 -17.51 -15.00
C VAL A 142 9.89 -17.54 -15.13
N LEU A 143 9.17 -17.83 -14.04
CA LEU A 143 7.70 -17.80 -14.02
C LEU A 143 7.17 -16.41 -14.39
N PHE A 144 7.64 -15.37 -13.70
CA PHE A 144 7.19 -14.00 -13.98
C PHE A 144 7.53 -13.54 -15.39
N GLY A 145 8.71 -13.89 -15.92
CA GLY A 145 9.09 -13.57 -17.30
C GLY A 145 8.27 -14.30 -18.36
N LYS A 146 7.62 -15.43 -18.03
CA LYS A 146 6.66 -16.11 -18.92
C LYS A 146 5.27 -15.50 -18.85
N ILE A 147 4.89 -14.99 -17.69
CA ILE A 147 3.57 -14.37 -17.47
C ILE A 147 3.51 -13.01 -18.16
N SER A 148 4.54 -12.18 -17.94
CA SER A 148 4.56 -10.83 -18.48
C SER A 148 5.98 -10.29 -18.68
N GLU A 149 6.14 -9.50 -19.74
CA GLU A 149 7.35 -8.72 -20.03
C GLU A 149 7.32 -7.33 -19.39
N ARG A 150 6.23 -6.96 -18.69
CA ARG A 150 6.05 -5.64 -18.11
C ARG A 150 6.91 -5.42 -16.88
N LYS A 151 7.06 -4.15 -16.49
CA LYS A 151 8.07 -3.72 -15.52
C LYS A 151 7.63 -3.95 -14.09
N ASN A 152 6.35 -3.72 -13.77
CA ASN A 152 5.87 -3.76 -12.40
C ASN A 152 4.85 -4.88 -12.24
N LEU A 153 5.14 -5.83 -11.34
CA LEU A 153 4.28 -6.96 -11.04
C LEU A 153 3.82 -6.87 -9.59
N LEU A 154 2.52 -7.05 -9.34
CA LEU A 154 1.99 -7.27 -8.00
C LEU A 154 1.79 -8.77 -7.79
N LEU A 155 2.54 -9.36 -6.86
CA LEU A 155 2.30 -10.71 -6.39
C LEU A 155 1.42 -10.67 -5.15
N VAL A 156 0.27 -11.32 -5.21
CA VAL A 156 -0.65 -11.50 -4.08
C VAL A 156 -0.56 -12.95 -3.61
N VAL A 157 -0.11 -13.11 -2.38
CA VAL A 157 0.09 -14.41 -1.71
C VAL A 157 -0.71 -14.45 -0.41
N GLU A 158 -0.82 -15.62 0.19
CA GLU A 158 -1.21 -15.73 1.59
C GLU A 158 0.00 -15.54 2.49
N ARG A 159 -0.25 -15.05 3.71
CA ARG A 159 0.79 -14.84 4.71
C ARG A 159 1.58 -16.10 5.08
N GLU A 160 0.99 -17.28 4.95
CA GLU A 160 1.58 -18.58 5.29
C GLU A 160 2.51 -19.12 4.19
N ASP A 161 2.43 -18.59 2.97
CA ASP A 161 3.28 -18.99 1.84
C ASP A 161 4.68 -18.33 1.93
N GLU A 162 5.47 -18.75 2.92
CA GLU A 162 6.83 -18.25 3.12
C GLU A 162 7.74 -18.52 1.91
N LEU A 163 7.56 -19.67 1.25
CA LEU A 163 8.37 -20.07 0.10
C LEU A 163 8.15 -19.11 -1.09
N GLY A 164 6.89 -18.77 -1.38
CA GLY A 164 6.56 -17.79 -2.41
C GLY A 164 7.10 -16.40 -2.11
N ILE A 165 6.95 -15.94 -0.86
CA ILE A 165 7.45 -14.64 -0.41
C ILE A 165 8.98 -14.56 -0.53
N LEU A 166 9.69 -15.54 0.02
CA LEU A 166 11.16 -15.59 0.00
C LEU A 166 11.72 -15.68 -1.42
N SER A 167 11.02 -16.38 -2.32
CA SER A 167 11.42 -16.53 -3.71
C SER A 167 11.22 -15.25 -4.53
N ALA A 168 10.20 -14.45 -4.23
CA ALA A 168 9.90 -13.24 -5.01
C ALA A 168 10.51 -11.95 -4.44
N ARG A 169 10.77 -11.86 -3.12
CA ARG A 169 11.10 -10.58 -2.43
C ARG A 169 12.36 -9.87 -2.93
N ASN A 170 13.29 -10.60 -3.54
CA ASN A 170 14.56 -10.03 -4.02
C ASN A 170 14.43 -9.45 -5.45
N LEU A 171 13.30 -9.66 -6.12
CA LEU A 171 13.08 -9.13 -7.47
C LEU A 171 12.66 -7.66 -7.37
N PRO A 172 13.41 -6.71 -7.98
CA PRO A 172 13.14 -5.28 -7.82
C PRO A 172 11.82 -4.83 -8.45
N ASN A 173 11.30 -5.63 -9.37
CA ASN A 173 10.12 -5.38 -10.19
C ASN A 173 8.84 -5.98 -9.58
N VAL A 174 8.96 -6.74 -8.49
CA VAL A 174 7.84 -7.46 -7.87
C VAL A 174 7.52 -6.84 -6.53
N HIS A 175 6.31 -6.33 -6.38
CA HIS A 175 5.76 -5.94 -5.09
C HIS A 175 4.94 -7.11 -4.55
N ILE A 176 5.07 -7.41 -3.26
CA ILE A 176 4.39 -8.55 -2.62
C ILE A 176 3.38 -8.02 -1.61
N LEU A 177 2.16 -8.53 -1.67
CA LEU A 177 1.12 -8.26 -0.68
C LEU A 177 0.44 -9.54 -0.23
N ASP A 178 -0.02 -9.52 1.01
CA ASP A 178 -1.01 -10.49 1.48
C ASP A 178 -2.39 -10.18 0.88
N ALA A 179 -3.19 -11.22 0.61
CA ALA A 179 -4.55 -11.08 0.11
C ALA A 179 -5.43 -10.16 0.99
N GLY A 180 -5.20 -10.15 2.32
CA GLY A 180 -5.92 -9.29 3.26
C GLY A 180 -5.47 -7.81 3.24
N GLN A 181 -4.31 -7.51 2.67
CA GLN A 181 -3.75 -6.15 2.59
C GLN A 181 -3.85 -5.52 1.19
N LEU A 182 -4.52 -6.20 0.26
CA LEU A 182 -4.70 -5.71 -1.10
C LEU A 182 -5.38 -4.33 -1.10
N ASN A 183 -4.73 -3.36 -1.75
CA ASN A 183 -5.15 -1.97 -1.72
C ASN A 183 -5.15 -1.35 -3.14
N THR A 184 -5.79 -0.19 -3.28
CA THR A 184 -5.95 0.47 -4.59
C THR A 184 -4.64 1.02 -5.16
N TYR A 185 -3.75 1.55 -4.33
CA TYR A 185 -2.47 2.12 -4.78
C TYR A 185 -1.58 1.07 -5.45
N ASP A 186 -1.38 -0.08 -4.80
CA ASP A 186 -0.46 -1.11 -5.28
C ASP A 186 -0.97 -1.79 -6.56
N VAL A 187 -2.30 -1.95 -6.70
CA VAL A 187 -2.91 -2.44 -7.94
C VAL A 187 -2.70 -1.46 -9.11
N LEU A 188 -2.72 -0.15 -8.84
CA LEU A 188 -2.53 0.88 -9.88
C LEU A 188 -1.06 1.09 -10.27
N VAL A 189 -0.14 0.96 -9.32
CA VAL A 189 1.31 1.06 -9.57
C VAL A 189 1.82 -0.13 -10.39
N SER A 190 1.22 -1.31 -10.19
CA SER A 190 1.56 -2.51 -10.93
C SER A 190 0.86 -2.60 -12.28
N ASP A 191 1.60 -3.08 -13.27
CA ASP A 191 1.09 -3.29 -14.61
C ASP A 191 0.19 -4.53 -14.65
N ASP A 192 0.68 -5.64 -14.08
CA ASP A 192 -0.03 -6.92 -13.98
C ASP A 192 -0.12 -7.39 -12.53
N VAL A 193 -1.21 -8.09 -12.22
CA VAL A 193 -1.51 -8.64 -10.89
C VAL A 193 -1.53 -10.15 -10.98
N VAL A 194 -0.66 -10.80 -10.20
CA VAL A 194 -0.51 -12.25 -10.11
C VAL A 194 -1.01 -12.71 -8.75
N PHE A 195 -2.06 -13.52 -8.72
CA PHE A 195 -2.57 -14.16 -7.51
C PHE A 195 -2.06 -15.59 -7.41
N THR A 196 -1.71 -16.05 -6.22
CA THR A 196 -1.73 -17.49 -5.96
C THR A 196 -3.18 -17.97 -5.86
N GLN A 197 -3.44 -19.23 -6.22
CA GLN A 197 -4.79 -19.80 -6.17
C GLN A 197 -5.41 -19.65 -4.77
N ALA A 198 -4.66 -20.01 -3.72
CA ALA A 198 -5.12 -19.87 -2.34
C ALA A 198 -5.44 -18.40 -1.98
N ALA A 199 -4.58 -17.46 -2.37
CA ALA A 199 -4.80 -16.04 -2.14
C ALA A 199 -6.03 -15.50 -2.89
N PHE A 200 -6.27 -15.99 -4.12
CA PHE A 200 -7.44 -15.62 -4.91
C PHE A 200 -8.73 -16.10 -4.23
N GLU A 201 -8.79 -17.37 -3.83
CA GLU A 201 -9.95 -17.96 -3.15
C GLU A 201 -10.25 -17.22 -1.84
N ARG A 202 -9.22 -16.94 -1.03
CA ARG A 202 -9.34 -16.14 0.19
C ARG A 202 -9.86 -14.73 -0.07
N PHE A 203 -9.38 -14.08 -1.13
CA PHE A 203 -9.82 -12.73 -1.49
C PHE A 203 -11.29 -12.70 -1.91
N VAL A 204 -11.73 -13.66 -2.72
CA VAL A 204 -13.13 -13.78 -3.17
C VAL A 204 -14.07 -14.14 -2.01
N ALA A 205 -13.66 -15.04 -1.12
CA ALA A 205 -14.44 -15.41 0.06
C ALA A 205 -14.66 -14.22 1.02
N GLY A 206 -13.75 -13.24 0.98
CA GLY A 206 -13.84 -12.00 1.74
C GLY A 206 -13.65 -12.18 3.25
N PRO A 207 -13.65 -11.07 4.02
CA PRO A 207 -13.37 -11.09 5.46
C PRO A 207 -14.43 -11.78 6.34
N ALA A 208 -15.62 -12.09 5.81
CA ALA A 208 -16.69 -12.73 6.57
C ALA A 208 -16.58 -14.27 6.62
N ALA A 209 -15.94 -14.89 5.63
CA ALA A 209 -15.73 -16.34 5.60
C ALA A 209 -14.45 -16.75 6.34
N SER A 210 -13.40 -15.93 6.31
CA SER A 210 -12.13 -16.22 6.99
C SER A 210 -12.25 -16.22 8.52
N ALA A 211 -13.16 -15.44 9.10
CA ALA A 211 -13.45 -15.49 10.53
C ALA A 211 -14.10 -16.82 10.97
N LYS A 212 -14.82 -17.51 10.07
CA LYS A 212 -15.36 -18.86 10.31
C LYS A 212 -14.31 -19.96 10.08
N ALA A 213 -13.43 -19.80 9.10
CA ALA A 213 -12.36 -20.77 8.82
C ALA A 213 -11.33 -20.84 9.96
N VAL A 214 -10.86 -19.68 10.46
CA VAL A 214 -9.92 -19.62 11.59
C VAL A 214 -10.56 -20.10 12.91
N ALA A 215 -11.86 -19.88 13.09
CA ALA A 215 -12.59 -20.42 14.24
C ALA A 215 -12.73 -21.95 14.17
N ALA A 216 -12.94 -22.53 12.98
CA ALA A 216 -13.07 -23.97 12.79
C ALA A 216 -11.73 -24.72 12.97
N GLU A 217 -10.61 -24.13 12.55
CA GLU A 217 -9.27 -24.71 12.81
C GLU A 217 -8.91 -24.67 14.30
N GLY A 218 -9.22 -23.57 15.00
CA GLY A 218 -9.01 -23.46 16.45
C GLY A 218 -9.86 -24.43 17.28
N GLU A 219 -11.05 -24.80 16.80
CA GLU A 219 -11.91 -25.80 17.46
C GLU A 219 -11.39 -27.24 17.29
N LEU A 220 -10.71 -27.55 16.18
CA LEU A 220 -10.12 -28.87 15.93
C LEU A 220 -8.84 -29.10 16.75
N GLU A 221 -8.01 -28.07 16.94
CA GLU A 221 -6.84 -28.14 17.81
C GLU A 221 -7.21 -28.22 19.31
N GLY A 222 -8.35 -27.64 19.70
CA GLY A 222 -8.84 -27.66 21.09
C GLY A 222 -9.42 -29.00 21.57
N THR A 223 -9.67 -29.95 20.66
CA THR A 223 -10.19 -31.29 20.99
C THR A 223 -9.14 -32.39 21.11
N ALA A 224 -7.86 -32.05 20.90
CA ALA A 224 -6.73 -32.96 21.05
C ALA A 224 -5.87 -32.58 22.29
N ALA A 225 -6.46 -32.63 23.49
CA ALA A 225 -5.76 -32.60 24.76
C ALA A 225 -6.58 -33.29 25.86
#